data_AF-A0A952IVV3-F1
#
_entry.id   AF-A0A952IVV3-F1
#
_cell.length_a   1.000
_cell.length_b   1.000
_cell.length_c   1.000
_cell.angle_alpha   90.00
_cell.angle_beta   90.00
_cell.angle_gamma   90.00
#
_symmetry.space_group_name_H-M   'P 1'
#
loop_
_entity.id
_entity.type
_entity.pdbx_description
1 polymer ?
#
loop_
_entity_poly.entity_id
_entity_poly.type
_entity_poly.pdbx_seq_one_letter_code
_entity_poly.pdbx_strand_id
1 'polypeptide(L)'
;MSVFDTLAESRYQQWLKAHDRDQQSLPEHPPQTASRKSFEGLLFQDILSTLEQAASTSCKRERLRLIQHAHNLETQLLVSLEKQRLPMVAQTLQQSIRIHRQSLL
;
A
#
# COMPACT_ATOMS: atom_id res chain seq x y z
N MET A 1 -8.90 13.25 -1.84
CA MET A 1 -8.14 12.90 -0.63
C MET A 1 -7.06 11.92 -1.03
N SER A 2 -5.80 12.18 -0.68
CA SER A 2 -4.66 11.36 -1.08
C SER A 2 -4.63 10.07 -0.26
N VAL A 3 -4.19 8.96 -0.88
CA VAL A 3 -3.95 7.67 -0.17
C VAL A 3 -2.93 7.85 0.96
N PHE A 4 -2.05 8.83 0.81
CA PHE A 4 -1.09 9.21 1.85
C PHE A 4 -1.77 9.88 3.06
N ASP A 5 -2.82 10.68 2.85
CA ASP A 5 -3.53 11.36 3.94
C ASP A 5 -4.26 10.35 4.82
N THR A 6 -4.83 9.30 4.22
CA THR A 6 -5.54 8.24 4.96
C THR A 6 -4.59 7.32 5.73
N LEU A 7 -3.40 7.04 5.18
CA LEU A 7 -2.34 6.31 5.90
C LEU A 7 -1.78 7.13 7.07
N ALA A 8 -1.58 8.43 6.88
CA ALA A 8 -1.11 9.33 7.93
C ALA A 8 -2.12 9.42 9.08
N GLU A 9 -3.41 9.60 8.76
CA GLU A 9 -4.49 9.66 9.74
C GLU A 9 -4.60 8.35 10.56
N SER A 10 -4.49 7.20 9.89
CA SER A 10 -4.54 5.90 10.58
C SER A 10 -3.37 5.71 11.56
N ARG A 11 -2.16 6.13 11.17
CA ARG A 11 -0.97 6.08 12.02
C ARG A 11 -1.07 7.06 13.19
N TYR A 12 -1.62 8.25 12.95
CA TYR A 12 -1.87 9.25 13.98
C TYR A 12 -2.85 8.74 15.04
N GLN A 13 -3.95 8.11 14.63
CA GLN A 13 -4.91 7.52 15.57
C GLN A 13 -4.35 6.32 16.35
N GLN A 14 -3.46 5.52 15.74
CA GLN A 14 -2.75 4.46 16.45
C GLN A 14 -1.77 5.03 17.49
N TRP A 15 -1.08 6.12 17.16
CA TRP A 15 -0.22 6.84 18.09
C TRP A 15 -1.02 7.41 19.26
N LEU A 16 -2.15 8.07 19.00
CA LEU A 16 -3.05 8.57 20.05
C LEU A 16 -3.53 7.45 20.99
N LYS A 17 -3.96 6.31 20.44
CA LYS A 17 -4.40 5.15 21.24
C LYS A 17 -3.29 4.50 22.06
N ALA A 18 -2.04 4.58 21.59
CA ALA A 18 -0.88 4.15 22.35
C ALA A 18 -0.50 5.18 23.43
N HIS A 19 -0.68 6.47 23.13
CA HIS A 19 -0.36 7.57 24.03
C HIS A 19 -1.34 7.71 25.21
N ASP A 20 -2.63 7.42 24.98
CA ASP A 20 -3.66 7.39 26.03
C ASP A 20 -3.53 6.19 26.98
N ARG A 21 -2.80 5.13 26.58
CA ARG A 21 -2.61 3.92 27.39
C ARG A 21 -1.43 3.99 28.35
N ASP A 22 -0.39 4.75 28.03
CA ASP A 22 0.82 4.87 28.83
C ASP A 22 1.05 6.34 29.20
N GLN A 23 0.53 6.75 30.38
CA GLN A 23 1.00 7.95 31.07
C GLN A 23 2.47 7.77 31.47
N GLN A 24 3.41 8.02 30.55
CA GLN A 24 4.81 8.24 30.90
C GLN A 24 5.53 9.05 29.82
N SER A 25 5.86 10.30 30.18
CA SER A 25 6.89 11.19 29.63
C SER A 25 6.95 11.35 28.10
N LEU A 26 6.51 12.52 27.63
CA LEU A 26 6.75 13.01 26.27
C LEU A 26 8.24 12.96 25.90
N PRO A 27 8.63 12.32 24.79
CA PRO A 27 9.73 12.84 23.99
C PRO A 27 9.22 14.08 23.25
N GLU A 28 9.90 15.21 23.43
CA GLU A 28 9.50 16.56 22.97
C GLU A 28 9.30 16.74 21.47
N HIS A 29 9.61 15.73 20.65
CA HIS A 29 9.36 15.77 19.22
C HIS A 29 8.97 14.38 18.73
N PRO A 30 7.88 14.21 17.96
CA PRO A 30 7.75 13.00 17.17
C PRO A 30 9.00 12.94 16.29
N PRO A 31 9.81 11.86 16.33
CA PRO A 31 10.90 11.74 15.38
C PRO A 31 10.24 11.86 14.00
N GLN A 32 10.60 12.89 13.24
CA GLN A 32 10.29 12.96 11.83
C GLN A 32 10.90 11.70 11.23
N THR A 33 10.07 10.66 11.14
CA THR A 33 10.47 9.40 10.57
C THR A 33 10.71 9.73 9.12
N ALA A 34 11.99 9.84 8.75
CA ALA A 34 12.41 9.94 7.37
C ALA A 34 11.54 8.98 6.57
N SER A 35 10.86 9.50 5.55
CA SER A 35 9.90 8.81 4.68
C SER A 35 10.56 7.58 4.05
N ARG A 36 10.77 6.53 4.84
CA ARG A 36 11.09 5.20 4.39
C ARG A 36 9.78 4.73 3.82
N LYS A 37 9.69 4.75 2.48
CA LYS A 37 8.60 4.09 1.75
C LYS A 37 8.38 2.75 2.43
N SER A 38 7.21 2.58 3.06
CA SER A 38 6.88 1.33 3.73
C SER A 38 6.97 0.21 2.69
N PHE A 39 7.34 -0.99 3.12
CA PHE A 39 7.48 -2.14 2.23
C PHE A 39 6.20 -2.34 1.39
N GLU A 40 5.03 -2.09 1.98
CA GLU A 40 3.72 -2.10 1.35
C GLU A 40 3.56 -1.00 0.30
N GLY A 41 4.12 0.19 0.55
CA GLY A 41 4.11 1.29 -0.41
C GLY A 41 5.01 1.02 -1.62
N LEU A 42 6.14 0.34 -1.43
CA LEU A 42 6.98 -0.14 -2.53
C LEU A 42 6.25 -1.21 -3.35
N LEU A 43 5.68 -2.22 -2.69
CA LEU A 43 4.89 -3.26 -3.36
C LEU A 43 3.73 -2.68 -4.16
N PHE A 44 3.02 -1.69 -3.60
CA PHE A 44 1.94 -1.02 -4.31
C PHE A 44 2.44 -0.28 -5.56
N GLN A 45 3.56 0.45 -5.46
CA GLN A 45 4.16 1.14 -6.59
C GLN A 45 4.61 0.16 -7.69
N ASP A 46 5.17 -0.99 -7.30
CA ASP A 46 5.61 -2.04 -8.23
C ASP A 46 4.43 -2.73 -8.93
N ILE A 47 3.29 -2.92 -8.24
CA ILE A 47 2.07 -3.45 -8.86
C ILE A 47 1.58 -2.50 -9.97
N LEU A 48 1.51 -1.19 -9.68
CA LEU A 48 1.04 -0.20 -10.65
C LEU A 48 1.96 -0.15 -11.87
N SER A 49 3.28 -0.08 -11.66
CA SER A 49 4.25 -0.05 -12.76
C SER A 49 4.20 -1.32 -13.61
N THR A 50 3.99 -2.50 -12.99
CA THR A 50 3.83 -3.77 -13.72
C THR A 50 2.56 -3.76 -14.57
N LEU A 51 1.46 -3.18 -14.09
CA LEU A 51 0.21 -3.05 -14.86
C LEU A 51 0.36 -2.06 -16.03
N GLU A 52 1.06 -0.94 -15.84
CA GLU A 52 1.38 0.01 -16.91
C GLU A 52 2.28 -0.62 -17.99
N GLN A 53 3.27 -1.42 -17.58
CA GLN A 53 4.09 -2.20 -18.51
C GLN A 53 3.23 -3.23 -19.27
N ALA A 54 2.30 -3.91 -18.59
CA ALA A 54 1.39 -4.84 -19.23
C ALA A 54 0.48 -4.15 -20.27
N ALA A 55 0.05 -2.91 -20.00
CA ALA A 55 -0.79 -2.13 -20.91
C ALA A 55 -0.02 -1.62 -22.15
N SER A 56 1.25 -1.23 -21.97
CA SER A 56 2.11 -0.77 -23.07
C SER A 56 2.70 -1.91 -23.92
N THR A 57 2.66 -3.15 -23.44
CA THR A 57 3.19 -4.32 -24.14
C THR A 57 2.25 -4.81 -25.23
N SER A 58 2.73 -4.84 -26.48
CA SER A 58 1.99 -5.38 -27.65
C SER A 58 2.01 -6.90 -27.74
N CYS A 59 3.00 -7.57 -27.12
CA CYS A 59 3.11 -9.02 -27.08
C CYS A 59 2.12 -9.63 -26.07
N LYS A 60 1.11 -10.36 -26.56
CA LYS A 60 0.08 -11.00 -25.72
C LYS A 60 0.65 -11.93 -24.64
N ARG A 61 1.72 -12.67 -24.96
CA ARG A 61 2.36 -13.61 -24.02
C ARG A 61 3.07 -12.87 -22.87
N GLU A 62 3.73 -11.77 -23.17
CA GLU A 62 4.41 -10.94 -22.17
C GLU A 62 3.41 -10.16 -21.32
N ARG A 63 2.36 -9.60 -21.95
CA ARG A 63 1.24 -8.98 -21.23
C ARG A 63 0.62 -9.93 -20.20
N LEU A 64 0.36 -11.19 -20.57
CA LEU A 64 -0.17 -12.19 -19.63
C LEU A 64 0.80 -12.49 -18.47
N ARG A 65 2.10 -12.58 -18.75
CA ARG A 65 3.12 -12.78 -17.71
C ARG A 65 3.18 -11.61 -16.74
N LEU A 66 3.12 -10.38 -17.24
CA LEU A 66 3.12 -9.16 -16.41
C LEU A 66 1.86 -9.07 -15.56
N ILE A 67 0.69 -9.40 -16.10
CA ILE A 67 -0.56 -9.46 -15.32
C ILE A 67 -0.48 -10.51 -14.21
N GLN A 68 0.07 -11.69 -14.51
CA GLN A 68 0.27 -12.74 -13.50
C GLN A 68 1.28 -12.31 -12.43
N HIS A 69 2.33 -11.59 -12.82
CA HIS A 69 3.30 -11.03 -11.88
C HIS A 69 2.67 -9.98 -10.96
N ALA A 70 1.89 -9.05 -11.51
CA ALA A 70 1.15 -8.06 -10.73
C ALA A 70 0.18 -8.71 -9.73
N HIS A 71 -0.47 -9.82 -10.11
CA HIS A 71 -1.35 -10.57 -9.20
C HIS A 71 -0.58 -11.25 -8.05
N ASN A 72 0.61 -11.76 -8.31
CA ASN A 72 1.46 -12.33 -7.26
C ASN A 72 1.90 -11.25 -6.26
N LEU A 73 2.26 -10.06 -6.74
CA LEU A 73 2.61 -8.91 -5.90
C LEU A 73 1.40 -8.42 -5.09
N GLU A 74 0.21 -8.37 -5.70
CA GLU A 74 -1.05 -8.05 -5.02
C GLU A 74 -1.33 -9.02 -3.88
N THR A 75 -1.10 -10.32 -4.10
CA THR A 75 -1.25 -11.35 -3.05
C THR A 75 -0.26 -11.13 -1.91
N GLN A 76 1.00 -10.82 -2.21
CA GLN A 76 2.02 -10.54 -1.19
C GLN A 76 1.67 -9.29 -0.35
N LEU A 77 1.14 -8.25 -1.00
CA LEU A 77 0.67 -7.04 -0.33
C LEU A 77 -0.51 -7.33 0.61
N LEU A 78 -1.47 -8.15 0.18
CA LEU A 78 -2.60 -8.53 1.04
C LEU A 78 -2.13 -9.33 2.25
N VAL A 79 -1.23 -10.29 2.06
CA VAL A 79 -0.66 -11.08 3.16
C VAL A 79 0.14 -10.22 4.13
N SER A 80 0.91 -9.23 3.66
CA SER A 80 1.66 -8.33 4.55
C SER A 80 0.72 -7.44 5.39
N LEU A 81 -0.36 -6.94 4.79
CA LEU A 81 -1.37 -6.13 5.48
C LEU A 81 -2.20 -6.94 6.47
N GLU A 82 -2.50 -8.20 6.13
CA GLU A 82 -3.18 -9.12 7.04
C GLU A 82 -2.31 -9.41 8.28
N LYS A 83 -1.02 -9.68 8.09
CA LYS A 83 -0.05 -9.85 9.21
C LYS A 83 0.00 -8.63 10.13
N GLN A 84 -0.19 -7.43 9.59
CA GLN A 84 -0.22 -6.18 10.34
C GLN A 84 -1.60 -5.85 10.95
N ARG A 85 -2.61 -6.71 10.73
CA ARG A 85 -4.00 -6.50 11.17
C ARG A 85 -4.59 -5.19 10.63
N LEU A 86 -4.30 -4.87 9.36
CA LEU A 86 -4.79 -3.67 8.66
C LEU A 86 -5.80 -4.01 7.54
N PRO A 87 -6.96 -4.60 7.85
CA PRO A 87 -7.91 -5.07 6.83
C PRO A 87 -8.54 -3.92 6.02
N MET A 88 -8.76 -2.75 6.63
CA MET A 88 -9.30 -1.58 5.93
C MET A 88 -8.33 -1.03 4.89
N VAL A 89 -7.03 -1.06 5.19
CA VAL A 89 -5.98 -0.63 4.26
C VAL A 89 -5.88 -1.60 3.09
N ALA A 90 -5.96 -2.91 3.37
CA ALA A 90 -5.99 -3.95 2.33
C ALA A 90 -7.16 -3.76 1.36
N GLN A 91 -8.38 -3.54 1.86
CA GLN A 91 -9.55 -3.28 1.01
C GLN A 91 -9.39 -2.02 0.15
N THR A 92 -8.84 -0.95 0.73
CA THR A 92 -8.63 0.31 0.02
C THR A 92 -7.61 0.16 -1.11
N LEU A 93 -6.49 -0.51 -0.84
CA LEU A 93 -5.44 -0.75 -1.84
C LEU A 93 -5.90 -1.72 -2.93
N GLN A 94 -6.67 -2.75 -2.58
CA GLN A 94 -7.25 -3.66 -3.56
C GLN A 94 -8.22 -2.93 -4.50
N GLN A 95 -9.05 -2.05 -3.95
CA GLN A 95 -9.97 -1.25 -4.75
C GLN A 95 -9.24 -0.28 -5.69
N SER A 96 -8.15 0.35 -5.23
CA SER A 96 -7.35 1.24 -6.08
C SER A 96 -6.63 0.49 -7.20
N ILE A 97 -6.06 -0.69 -6.93
CA ILE A 97 -5.47 -1.57 -7.96
C ILE A 97 -6.53 -1.96 -8.99
N ARG A 98 -7.73 -2.34 -8.54
CA ARG A 98 -8.84 -2.73 -9.42
C ARG A 98 -9.26 -1.60 -10.35
N ILE A 99 -9.47 -0.40 -9.81
CA ILE A 99 -9.84 0.78 -10.61
C ILE A 99 -8.74 1.09 -11.63
N HIS A 100 -7.47 1.05 -11.21
CA HIS A 100 -6.35 1.33 -12.10
C HIS A 100 -6.23 0.28 -13.23
N ARG A 101 -6.40 -1.00 -12.89
CA ARG A 101 -6.43 -2.09 -13.88
C ARG A 101 -7.55 -1.91 -14.92
N GLN A 102 -8.74 -1.48 -14.49
CA GLN A 102 -9.87 -1.20 -15.38
C GLN A 102 -9.64 0.02 -16.28
N SER A 103 -8.87 1.01 -15.82
CA SER A 103 -8.54 2.18 -16.64
C SER A 103 -7.51 1.89 -17.74
N LEU A 104 -6.69 0.84 -17.57
CA LEU A 104 -5.56 0.53 -18.45
C LEU A 104 -5.81 -0.61 -19.43
N LEU A 105 -6.61 -1.62 -19.06
CA LEU A 105 -6.82 -2.85 -19.84
C LEU A 105 -8.21 -2.90 -20.46
#